data_AF-A0A833EHJ4-F1
#
_entry.id   AF-A0A833EHJ4-F1
#
_cell.length_a   1.000
_cell.length_b   1.000
_cell.length_c   1.000
_cell.angle_alpha   90.00
_cell.angle_beta   90.00
_cell.angle_gamma   90.00
#
_symmetry.space_group_name_H-M   'P 1'
#
loop_
_entity.id
_entity.type
_entity.pdbx_description
1 polymer ?
#
loop_
_entity_poly.entity_id
_entity_poly.type
_entity_poly.pdbx_seq_one_letter_code
_entity_poly.pdbx_strand_id
1 'polypeptide(L)'
;MAWRDLIGRIFEVALAKLTENVDDVEKSANTLIAAADALYSPLKVIDAGFGEARRLASRFSSLAAAVYAHHALARAGEEILRQVVEALEKVVETYSDKPHPEAKKILEEANVTVELAFAPESREAVVKSIRDYIEPKQTMPTRRRRIARKPEPQRDIRRILRELGRVNPMLAYTLTNIVNRYLGSSQ
;
A
#
# COMPACT_ATOMS: atom_id res chain seq x y z
N MET A 1 -0.05 1.31 22.53
CA MET A 1 -0.92 0.17 22.19
C MET A 1 -1.99 0.65 21.21
N ALA A 2 -2.78 1.68 21.57
CA ALA A 2 -3.85 2.26 20.76
C ALA A 2 -3.52 2.59 19.28
N TRP A 3 -2.37 3.19 18.97
CA TRP A 3 -2.06 3.57 17.57
C TRP A 3 -1.84 2.37 16.64
N ARG A 4 -1.37 1.23 17.16
CA ARG A 4 -1.18 0.01 16.36
C ARG A 4 -2.53 -0.58 15.95
N ASP A 5 -3.49 -0.56 16.87
CA ASP A 5 -4.84 -1.06 16.64
C ASP A 5 -5.62 -0.14 15.69
N LEU A 6 -5.36 1.18 15.74
CA LEU A 6 -5.86 2.14 14.76
C LEU A 6 -5.32 1.82 13.35
N ILE A 7 -3.99 1.67 13.21
CA ILE A 7 -3.37 1.31 11.93
C ILE A 7 -3.89 -0.04 11.42
N GLY A 8 -4.03 -1.04 12.29
CA GLY A 8 -4.59 -2.34 11.93
C GLY A 8 -5.99 -2.23 11.32
N ARG A 9 -6.89 -1.47 11.96
CA ARG A 9 -8.25 -1.23 11.46
C ARG A 9 -8.28 -0.46 10.15
N ILE A 10 -7.51 0.63 10.05
CA ILE A 10 -7.41 1.42 8.81
C ILE A 10 -6.88 0.55 7.66
N PHE A 11 -5.86 -0.25 7.94
CA PHE A 11 -5.26 -1.13 6.95
C PHE A 11 -6.23 -2.23 6.50
N GLU A 12 -7.00 -2.80 7.42
CA GLU A 12 -8.04 -3.79 7.11
C GLU A 12 -9.15 -3.21 6.22
N VAL A 13 -9.66 -2.02 6.53
CA VAL A 13 -10.67 -1.33 5.70
C VAL A 13 -10.11 -0.97 4.32
N ALA A 14 -8.87 -0.47 4.27
CA ALA A 14 -8.20 -0.16 3.02
C ALA A 14 -8.05 -1.40 2.14
N LEU A 15 -7.63 -2.54 2.71
CA LEU A 15 -7.52 -3.80 1.96
C LEU A 15 -8.88 -4.29 1.47
N ALA A 16 -9.94 -4.24 2.29
CA ALA A 16 -11.29 -4.61 1.86
C ALA A 16 -11.69 -3.89 0.57
N LYS A 17 -11.62 -2.56 0.59
CA LYS A 17 -11.95 -1.72 -0.58
C LYS A 17 -11.06 -2.01 -1.77
N LEU A 18 -9.76 -2.19 -1.56
CA LEU A 18 -8.82 -2.52 -2.63
C LEU A 18 -9.12 -3.87 -3.27
N THR A 19 -9.57 -4.86 -2.50
CA THR A 19 -9.96 -6.18 -3.02
C THR A 19 -11.32 -6.19 -3.71
N GLU A 20 -12.24 -5.33 -3.28
CA GLU A 20 -13.54 -5.15 -3.92
C GLU A 20 -13.41 -4.43 -5.27
N ASN A 21 -12.53 -3.43 -5.35
CA ASN A 21 -12.39 -2.56 -6.52
C ASN A 21 -11.39 -3.06 -7.58
N VAL A 22 -10.81 -4.27 -7.44
CA VAL A 22 -9.70 -4.78 -8.27
C VAL A 22 -9.92 -4.61 -9.78
N ASP A 23 -11.14 -4.83 -10.24
CA ASP A 23 -11.48 -4.83 -11.68
C ASP A 23 -11.81 -3.42 -12.22
N ASP A 24 -11.92 -2.41 -11.34
CA ASP A 24 -12.21 -1.02 -11.69
C ASP A 24 -10.93 -0.18 -11.53
N VAL A 25 -10.32 0.18 -12.66
CA VAL A 25 -9.04 0.90 -12.73
C VAL A 25 -9.09 2.23 -11.96
N GLU A 26 -10.11 3.04 -12.22
CA GLU A 26 -10.21 4.38 -11.63
C GLU A 26 -10.48 4.28 -10.13
N LYS A 27 -11.43 3.43 -9.71
CA LYS A 27 -11.69 3.23 -8.28
C LYS A 27 -10.49 2.64 -7.56
N SER A 28 -9.79 1.70 -8.17
CA SER A 28 -8.55 1.12 -7.63
C SER A 28 -7.49 2.18 -7.38
N ALA A 29 -7.22 3.03 -8.37
CA ALA A 29 -6.22 4.10 -8.26
C ALA A 29 -6.58 5.12 -7.16
N ASN A 30 -7.84 5.57 -7.13
CA ASN A 30 -8.32 6.47 -6.07
C ASN A 30 -8.23 5.81 -4.69
N THR A 31 -8.65 4.55 -4.57
CA THR A 31 -8.60 3.79 -3.30
C THR A 31 -7.16 3.59 -2.82
N LEU A 32 -6.21 3.31 -3.71
CA LEU A 32 -4.80 3.13 -3.37
C LEU A 32 -4.17 4.40 -2.80
N ILE A 33 -4.42 5.56 -3.41
CA ILE A 33 -3.93 6.85 -2.90
C ILE A 33 -4.66 7.25 -1.62
N ALA A 34 -5.98 7.05 -1.55
CA ALA A 34 -6.77 7.26 -0.34
C ALA A 34 -6.27 6.41 0.83
N ALA A 35 -5.92 5.15 0.58
CA ALA A 35 -5.34 4.25 1.58
C ALA A 35 -4.00 4.77 2.10
N ALA A 36 -3.12 5.25 1.20
CA ALA A 36 -1.83 5.82 1.59
C ALA A 36 -2.00 7.04 2.52
N ASP A 37 -2.92 7.94 2.18
CA ASP A 37 -3.22 9.13 2.99
C ASP A 37 -3.88 8.75 4.33
N ALA A 38 -4.83 7.80 4.33
CA ALA A 38 -5.49 7.31 5.53
C ALA A 38 -4.49 6.64 6.49
N LEU A 39 -3.53 5.88 5.96
CA LEU A 39 -2.48 5.22 6.75
C LEU A 39 -1.46 6.21 7.33
N TYR A 40 -1.23 7.33 6.66
CA TYR A 40 -0.34 8.39 7.16
C TYR A 40 -1.03 9.33 8.16
N SER A 41 -2.31 9.63 7.98
CA SER A 41 -3.08 10.58 8.82
C SER A 41 -2.89 10.39 10.34
N PRO A 42 -3.08 9.19 10.93
CA PRO A 42 -2.83 8.99 12.36
C PRO A 42 -1.35 9.05 12.75
N LEU A 43 -0.43 8.84 11.79
CA LEU A 43 1.01 8.91 12.02
C LEU A 43 1.53 10.34 12.04
N LYS A 44 0.88 11.29 11.36
CA LYS A 44 1.24 12.71 11.39
C LYS A 44 1.23 13.27 12.82
N VAL A 45 0.28 12.83 13.65
CA VAL A 45 0.15 13.28 15.05
C VAL A 45 1.38 12.91 15.89
N ILE A 46 2.06 11.80 15.52
CA ILE A 46 3.26 11.32 16.20
C ILE A 46 4.54 11.61 15.41
N ASP A 47 4.45 12.32 14.28
CA ASP A 47 5.61 12.70 13.48
C ASP A 47 6.32 13.88 14.15
N ALA A 48 7.39 13.59 14.88
CA ALA A 48 8.26 14.61 15.48
C ALA A 48 9.14 15.34 14.44
N GLY A 49 8.93 15.13 13.14
CA GLY A 49 9.66 15.79 12.05
C GLY A 49 10.93 15.06 11.59
N PHE A 50 11.25 13.91 12.20
CA PHE A 50 12.40 13.07 11.82
C PHE A 50 12.12 12.17 10.60
N GLY A 51 10.91 12.19 10.05
CA GLY A 51 10.52 11.45 8.86
C GLY A 51 10.30 9.95 9.08
N GLU A 52 10.35 9.47 10.33
CA GLU A 52 10.08 8.07 10.68
C GLU A 52 8.63 7.69 10.38
N ALA A 53 7.67 8.57 10.69
CA ALA A 53 6.26 8.38 10.39
C ALA A 53 6.02 8.23 8.89
N ARG A 54 6.68 9.06 8.07
CA ARG A 54 6.60 8.99 6.60
C ARG A 54 7.17 7.68 6.08
N ARG A 55 8.34 7.26 6.56
CA ARG A 55 8.94 5.97 6.18
C ARG A 55 8.04 4.79 6.55
N LEU A 56 7.39 4.86 7.70
CA LEU A 56 6.46 3.83 8.15
C LEU A 56 5.20 3.80 7.27
N ALA A 57 4.64 4.97 6.95
CA ALA A 57 3.51 5.10 6.04
C ALA A 57 3.81 4.60 4.63
N SER A 58 5.01 4.88 4.09
CA SER A 58 5.46 4.31 2.81
C SER A 58 5.50 2.78 2.86
N ARG A 59 5.94 2.17 3.97
CA ARG A 59 5.93 0.70 4.11
C ARG A 59 4.52 0.12 4.14
N PHE A 60 3.58 0.76 4.85
CA PHE A 60 2.19 0.32 4.84
C PHE A 60 1.56 0.48 3.46
N SER A 61 1.83 1.59 2.79
CA SER A 61 1.34 1.87 1.44
C SER A 61 1.88 0.87 0.42
N SER A 62 3.18 0.54 0.49
CA SER A 62 3.79 -0.54 -0.32
C SER A 62 3.19 -1.91 -0.01
N LEU A 63 2.86 -2.20 1.25
CA LEU A 63 2.23 -3.46 1.63
C LEU A 63 0.82 -3.56 1.04
N ALA A 64 0.01 -2.50 1.15
CA ALA A 64 -1.32 -2.43 0.55
C ALA A 64 -1.25 -2.57 -0.98
N ALA A 65 -0.33 -1.87 -1.64
CA ALA A 65 -0.08 -1.98 -3.07
C ALA A 65 0.34 -3.40 -3.48
N ALA A 66 1.19 -4.07 -2.70
CA ALA A 66 1.60 -5.44 -2.99
C ALA A 66 0.44 -6.45 -2.84
N VAL A 67 -0.43 -6.26 -1.85
CA VAL A 67 -1.66 -7.07 -1.71
C VAL A 67 -2.59 -6.83 -2.89
N TYR A 68 -2.85 -5.57 -3.25
CA TYR A 68 -3.63 -5.23 -4.44
C TYR A 68 -3.06 -5.89 -5.70
N ALA A 69 -1.75 -5.76 -5.94
CA ALA A 69 -1.10 -6.37 -7.09
C ALA A 69 -1.23 -7.89 -7.11
N HIS A 70 -1.22 -8.55 -5.95
CA HIS A 70 -1.46 -9.99 -5.86
C HIS A 70 -2.84 -10.37 -6.41
N HIS A 71 -3.88 -9.65 -6.00
CA HIS A 71 -5.25 -9.90 -6.45
C HIS A 71 -5.46 -9.52 -7.92
N ALA A 72 -4.94 -8.36 -8.33
CA ALA A 72 -5.03 -7.86 -9.69
C ALA A 72 -4.39 -8.83 -10.69
N LEU A 73 -3.18 -9.33 -10.40
CA LEU A 73 -2.52 -10.32 -11.26
C LEU A 73 -3.28 -11.65 -11.32
N ALA A 74 -3.90 -12.07 -10.22
CA ALA A 74 -4.65 -13.33 -10.17
C ALA A 74 -6.00 -13.24 -10.92
N ARG A 75 -6.68 -12.09 -10.85
CA ARG A 75 -8.04 -11.91 -11.41
C ARG A 75 -8.06 -11.34 -12.82
N ALA A 76 -7.28 -10.28 -13.08
CA ALA A 76 -7.37 -9.47 -14.29
C ALA A 76 -6.05 -9.38 -15.09
N GLY A 77 -4.93 -9.88 -14.53
CA GLY A 77 -3.65 -10.02 -15.22
C GLY A 77 -2.75 -8.78 -15.15
N GLU A 78 -1.73 -8.71 -16.02
CA GLU A 78 -0.75 -7.60 -16.00
C GLU A 78 -1.29 -6.30 -16.59
N GLU A 79 -2.28 -6.37 -17.48
CA GLU A 79 -2.81 -5.20 -18.19
C GLU A 79 -3.56 -4.24 -17.26
N ILE A 80 -4.32 -4.78 -16.29
CA ILE A 80 -4.99 -3.94 -15.28
C ILE A 80 -3.97 -3.14 -14.47
N LEU A 81 -2.81 -3.72 -14.15
CA LEU A 81 -1.77 -3.02 -13.40
C LEU A 81 -1.21 -1.84 -14.20
N ARG A 82 -1.03 -1.99 -15.51
CA ARG A 82 -0.57 -0.90 -16.40
C ARG A 82 -1.55 0.27 -16.37
N GLN A 83 -2.83 -0.03 -16.60
CA GLN A 83 -3.88 0.99 -16.58
C GLN A 83 -3.99 1.67 -15.22
N VAL A 84 -3.83 0.90 -14.13
CA VAL A 84 -3.84 1.44 -12.76
C VAL A 84 -2.64 2.34 -12.50
N VAL A 85 -1.45 2.03 -13.00
CA VAL A 85 -0.27 2.93 -12.87
C VAL A 85 -0.53 4.27 -13.56
N GLU A 86 -1.05 4.26 -14.79
CA GLU A 86 -1.40 5.50 -15.50
C GLU A 86 -2.47 6.31 -14.75
N ALA A 87 -3.49 5.64 -14.20
CA ALA A 87 -4.51 6.28 -13.39
C ALA A 87 -3.94 6.84 -12.08
N LEU A 88 -3.06 6.10 -11.40
CA LEU A 88 -2.40 6.53 -10.17
C LEU A 88 -1.60 7.81 -10.36
N GLU A 89 -0.85 7.93 -11.46
CA GLU A 89 -0.08 9.14 -11.78
C GLU A 89 -0.99 10.36 -11.91
N LYS A 90 -2.12 10.22 -12.62
CA LYS A 90 -3.13 11.29 -12.75
C LYS A 90 -3.75 11.67 -11.40
N VAL A 91 -4.05 10.69 -10.54
CA VAL A 91 -4.59 10.94 -9.19
C VAL A 91 -3.56 11.68 -8.34
N VAL A 92 -2.29 11.26 -8.36
CA VAL A 92 -1.22 11.92 -7.60
C VAL A 92 -1.02 13.37 -8.06
N GLU A 93 -1.07 13.64 -9.36
CA GLU A 93 -1.00 15.00 -9.91
C GLU A 93 -2.20 15.86 -9.46
N THR A 94 -3.42 15.31 -9.59
CA THR A 94 -4.68 15.98 -9.23
C THR A 94 -4.75 16.38 -7.75
N TYR A 95 -4.17 15.55 -6.88
CA TYR A 95 -4.17 15.76 -5.43
C TYR A 95 -2.79 16.13 -4.88
N SER A 96 -1.88 16.66 -5.70
CA SER A 96 -0.46 16.85 -5.35
C SER A 96 -0.21 17.64 -4.05
N ASP A 97 -1.08 18.58 -3.70
CA ASP A 97 -0.94 19.50 -2.57
C ASP A 97 -1.96 19.26 -1.43
N LYS A 98 -2.83 18.26 -1.56
CA LYS A 98 -3.93 18.03 -0.60
C LYS A 98 -4.24 16.54 -0.39
N PRO A 99 -4.75 16.13 0.78
CA PRO A 99 -5.20 14.75 1.00
C PRO A 99 -6.32 14.34 0.03
N HIS A 100 -6.35 13.07 -0.35
CA HIS A 100 -7.41 12.50 -1.16
C HIS A 100 -8.72 12.48 -0.36
N PRO A 101 -9.86 12.96 -0.91
CA PRO A 101 -11.11 13.07 -0.17
C PRO A 101 -11.65 11.73 0.32
N GLU A 102 -11.43 10.64 -0.43
CA GLU A 102 -11.86 9.31 -0.03
C GLU A 102 -11.09 8.73 1.18
N ALA A 103 -9.93 9.28 1.52
CA ALA A 103 -9.20 8.87 2.72
C ALA A 103 -10.06 9.08 3.98
N LYS A 104 -10.94 10.09 3.96
CA LYS A 104 -11.89 10.34 5.05
C LYS A 104 -12.83 9.16 5.27
N LYS A 105 -13.36 8.59 4.18
CA LYS A 105 -14.29 7.45 4.25
C LYS A 105 -13.61 6.22 4.86
N ILE A 106 -12.35 5.96 4.49
CA ILE A 106 -11.55 4.87 5.07
C ILE A 106 -11.37 5.07 6.58
N LEU A 107 -11.06 6.30 7.01
CA LEU A 107 -10.89 6.62 8.43
C LEU A 107 -12.21 6.49 9.20
N GLU A 108 -13.31 6.97 8.65
CA GLU A 108 -14.66 6.88 9.24
C GLU A 108 -15.09 5.41 9.42
N GLU A 109 -14.97 4.59 8.38
CA GLU A 109 -15.27 3.14 8.45
C GLU A 109 -14.36 2.39 9.42
N ALA A 110 -13.12 2.82 9.58
CA ALA A 110 -12.20 2.28 10.57
C ALA A 110 -12.49 2.75 12.02
N ASN A 111 -13.51 3.60 12.21
CA ASN A 111 -13.84 4.27 13.47
C ASN A 111 -12.65 5.07 14.02
N VAL A 112 -11.98 5.83 13.14
CA VAL A 112 -10.84 6.69 13.46
C VAL A 112 -11.16 8.13 13.13
N THR A 113 -11.07 9.01 14.13
CA THR A 113 -11.27 10.45 13.96
C THR A 113 -9.92 11.16 14.10
N VAL A 114 -9.32 11.49 12.97
CA VAL A 114 -8.06 12.28 12.89
C VAL A 114 -8.17 13.29 11.75
N GLU A 115 -7.39 14.35 11.84
CA GLU A 115 -7.25 15.30 10.72
C GLU A 115 -6.59 14.60 9.54
N LEU A 116 -7.13 14.84 8.33
CA LEU A 116 -6.57 14.28 7.12
C LEU A 116 -5.18 14.85 6.86
N ALA A 117 -4.27 13.96 6.49
CA ALA A 117 -2.96 14.33 6.03
C ALA A 117 -2.50 13.43 4.90
N PHE A 118 -1.53 13.93 4.14
CA PHE A 118 -0.86 13.16 3.12
C PHE A 118 0.66 13.28 3.30
N ALA A 119 1.35 12.25 2.82
CA ALA A 119 2.80 12.23 2.68
C ALA A 119 3.12 11.87 1.22
N PRO A 120 3.76 12.76 0.45
CA PRO A 120 4.16 12.48 -0.93
C PRO A 120 4.91 11.15 -1.07
N GLU A 121 5.80 10.85 -0.12
CA GLU A 121 6.61 9.63 -0.09
C GLU A 121 5.77 8.36 0.07
N SER A 122 4.58 8.46 0.65
CA SER A 122 3.65 7.32 0.78
C SER A 122 2.93 7.06 -0.54
N ARG A 123 2.53 8.11 -1.24
CA ARG A 123 1.90 8.01 -2.57
C ARG A 123 2.88 7.54 -3.63
N GLU A 124 4.09 8.09 -3.64
CA GLU A 124 5.17 7.62 -4.50
C GLU A 124 5.51 6.15 -4.25
N ALA A 125 5.47 5.71 -2.98
CA ALA A 125 5.69 4.31 -2.65
C ALA A 125 4.61 3.40 -3.26
N VAL A 126 3.35 3.83 -3.31
CA VAL A 126 2.28 3.09 -4.02
C VAL A 126 2.61 2.96 -5.50
N VAL A 127 2.80 4.09 -6.19
CA VAL A 127 3.06 4.13 -7.64
C VAL A 127 4.24 3.24 -7.99
N LYS A 128 5.36 3.41 -7.27
CA LYS A 128 6.57 2.63 -7.47
C LYS A 128 6.35 1.14 -7.22
N SER A 129 5.62 0.78 -6.14
CA SER A 129 5.39 -0.63 -5.80
C SER A 129 4.58 -1.33 -6.87
N ILE A 130 3.55 -0.69 -7.44
CA ILE A 130 2.78 -1.28 -8.54
C ILE A 130 3.62 -1.34 -9.82
N ARG A 131 4.33 -0.25 -10.16
CA ARG A 131 5.16 -0.19 -11.37
C ARG A 131 6.25 -1.26 -11.40
N ASP A 132 6.89 -1.54 -10.26
CA ASP A 132 7.94 -2.55 -10.15
C ASP A 132 7.45 -3.97 -10.58
N TYR A 133 6.15 -4.26 -10.54
CA TYR A 133 5.57 -5.54 -11.03
C TYR A 133 5.40 -5.62 -12.54
N ILE A 134 5.34 -4.48 -13.22
CA ILE A 134 5.18 -4.37 -14.68
C ILE A 134 6.55 -4.24 -15.34
N GLU A 135 7.37 -3.35 -14.77
CA GLU A 135 8.70 -2.98 -15.27
C GLU A 135 9.75 -3.31 -14.20
N PRO A 136 10.12 -4.59 -14.03
CA PRO A 136 11.14 -4.94 -13.07
C PRO A 136 12.43 -4.23 -13.42
N LYS A 137 12.96 -3.44 -12.47
CA LYS A 137 14.23 -2.72 -12.63
C LYS A 137 15.29 -3.67 -13.18
N GLN A 138 15.90 -3.30 -14.31
CA GLN A 138 17.09 -3.96 -14.81
C GLN A 138 18.22 -3.73 -13.79
N THR A 139 18.42 -4.67 -12.87
CA THR A 139 19.59 -4.64 -11.98
C THR A 139 20.85 -4.81 -12.82
N MET A 140 21.80 -3.88 -12.71
CA MET A 140 23.11 -3.99 -13.38
C MET A 140 23.76 -5.37 -13.12
N PRO A 141 24.44 -5.95 -14.12
CA PRO A 141 24.84 -7.35 -14.09
C PRO A 141 25.94 -7.58 -13.06
N THR A 142 25.58 -8.00 -11.85
CA THR A 142 26.54 -8.59 -10.91
C THR A 142 26.80 -10.03 -11.37
N ARG A 143 28.03 -10.26 -11.83
CA ARG A 143 28.71 -11.48 -12.29
C ARG A 143 28.15 -12.84 -11.80
N ARG A 144 26.92 -13.20 -12.17
CA ARG A 144 26.34 -14.56 -12.27
C ARG A 144 24.89 -14.40 -12.76
N ARG A 145 24.61 -14.78 -14.00
CA ARG A 145 23.26 -14.77 -14.60
C ARG A 145 22.32 -15.66 -13.77
N ARG A 146 21.65 -15.11 -12.77
CA ARG A 146 20.30 -15.52 -12.42
C ARG A 146 19.39 -14.71 -13.34
N ILE A 147 18.60 -15.40 -14.16
CA ILE A 147 17.50 -14.78 -14.90
C ILE A 147 16.71 -13.95 -13.87
N ALA A 148 16.57 -12.64 -14.10
CA ALA A 148 15.78 -11.78 -13.24
C ALA A 148 14.35 -12.33 -13.27
N ARG A 149 13.94 -13.02 -12.20
CA ARG A 149 12.55 -13.48 -12.08
C ARG A 149 11.69 -12.24 -11.90
N LYS A 150 10.53 -12.21 -12.57
CA LYS A 150 9.51 -11.18 -12.30
C LYS A 150 9.27 -11.11 -10.78
N PRO A 151 9.21 -9.91 -10.19
CA PRO A 151 8.94 -9.77 -8.78
C PRO A 151 7.57 -10.39 -8.47
N GLU A 152 7.55 -11.27 -7.48
CA GLU A 152 6.35 -11.96 -7.03
C GLU A 152 5.77 -11.16 -5.84
N PRO A 153 4.54 -10.64 -5.92
CA PRO A 153 3.96 -9.84 -4.83
C PRO A 153 4.00 -10.54 -3.47
N GLN A 154 3.80 -11.87 -3.42
CA GLN A 154 3.90 -12.66 -2.19
C GLN A 154 5.30 -12.63 -1.55
N ARG A 155 6.37 -12.44 -2.32
CA ARG A 155 7.73 -12.29 -1.77
C ARG A 155 7.92 -10.92 -1.15
N ASP A 156 7.39 -9.88 -1.80
CA ASP A 156 7.46 -8.52 -1.27
C ASP A 156 6.58 -8.33 -0.02
N ILE A 157 5.37 -8.88 -0.01
CA ILE A 157 4.54 -8.94 1.20
C ILE A 157 5.31 -9.55 2.37
N ARG A 158 5.89 -10.75 2.17
CA ARG A 158 6.70 -11.42 3.20
C ARG A 158 7.96 -10.64 3.59
N ARG A 159 8.57 -9.93 2.65
CA ARG A 159 9.74 -9.08 2.92
C ARG A 159 9.35 -7.88 3.78
N ILE A 160 8.31 -7.14 3.38
CA ILE A 160 7.83 -5.95 4.09
C ILE A 160 7.35 -6.31 5.51
N LEU A 161 6.59 -7.39 5.66
CA LEU A 161 6.15 -7.86 6.99
C LEU A 161 7.33 -8.24 7.90
N ARG A 162 8.38 -8.87 7.36
CA ARG A 162 9.62 -9.17 8.12
C ARG A 162 10.37 -7.90 8.50
N GLU A 163 10.50 -6.94 7.58
CA GLU A 163 11.14 -5.66 7.83
C GLU A 163 10.38 -4.85 8.90
N LEU A 164 9.05 -4.86 8.85
CA LEU A 164 8.19 -4.29 9.89
C LEU A 164 8.35 -5.04 11.21
N GLY A 165 8.43 -6.37 11.20
CA GLY A 165 8.58 -7.19 12.41
C GLY A 165 9.90 -6.96 13.16
N ARG A 166 10.97 -6.55 12.46
CA ARG A 166 12.23 -6.14 13.10
C ARG A 166 12.11 -4.85 13.90
N VAL A 167 11.20 -3.97 13.51
CA VAL A 167 10.98 -2.66 14.15
C VAL A 167 9.84 -2.73 15.16
N ASN A 168 8.76 -3.42 14.81
CA ASN A 168 7.53 -3.49 15.59
C ASN A 168 6.87 -4.87 15.43
N PRO A 169 7.31 -5.87 16.23
CA PRO A 169 6.84 -7.26 16.12
C PRO A 169 5.32 -7.41 16.26
N MET A 170 4.72 -6.69 17.23
CA MET A 170 3.29 -6.77 17.49
C MET A 170 2.46 -6.25 16.31
N LEU A 171 2.84 -5.10 15.72
CA LEU A 171 2.15 -4.58 14.55
C LEU A 171 2.31 -5.49 13.34
N ALA A 172 3.51 -6.03 13.13
CA ALA A 172 3.75 -6.98 12.04
C ALA A 172 2.91 -8.25 12.19
N TYR A 173 2.71 -8.75 13.41
CA TYR A 173 1.82 -9.87 13.68
C TYR A 173 0.36 -9.55 13.30
N THR A 174 -0.17 -8.41 13.76
CA THR A 174 -1.53 -7.96 13.40
C THR A 174 -1.70 -7.83 11.89
N LEU A 175 -0.77 -7.14 11.22
CA LEU A 175 -0.81 -6.97 9.77
C LEU A 175 -0.67 -8.30 9.02
N THR A 176 0.13 -9.24 9.53
CA THR A 176 0.25 -10.58 8.95
C THR A 176 -1.10 -11.31 8.98
N ASN A 177 -1.81 -11.25 10.11
CA ASN A 177 -3.13 -11.88 10.23
C ASN A 177 -4.16 -11.24 9.30
N ILE A 178 -4.16 -9.91 9.19
CA ILE A 178 -5.03 -9.19 8.24
C ILE A 178 -4.71 -9.61 6.82
N VAL A 179 -3.44 -9.51 6.40
CA VAL A 179 -2.99 -9.84 5.04
C VAL A 179 -3.31 -11.30 4.69
N ASN A 180 -3.06 -12.26 5.58
CA ASN A 180 -3.35 -13.66 5.32
C ASN A 180 -4.85 -13.94 5.07
N ARG A 181 -5.76 -13.19 5.71
CA ARG A 181 -7.20 -13.29 5.42
C ARG A 181 -7.49 -12.91 3.97
N TYR A 182 -6.92 -11.80 3.48
CA TYR A 182 -7.12 -11.34 2.11
C TYR A 182 -6.40 -12.21 1.07
N LEU A 183 -5.19 -12.70 1.37
CA LEU A 183 -4.49 -13.63 0.47
C LEU A 183 -5.19 -14.99 0.37
N GLY A 184 -5.76 -15.49 1.46
CA GLY A 184 -6.47 -16.77 1.52
C GLY A 184 -7.81 -16.77 0.78
N SER A 185 -8.47 -15.63 0.66
CA SER A 185 -9.73 -15.46 -0.10
C SER A 185 -9.57 -15.43 -1.63
N SER A 186 -8.39 -15.71 -2.17
CA SER A 186 -8.10 -15.71 -3.62
C SER A 186 -8.10 -17.10 -4.27
N GLN A 187 -8.63 -18.11 -3.58
CA GLN A 187 -8.82 -19.48 -4.10
C GLN A 187 -10.30 -19.74 -4.37
#